data_AF-A0A6N2HMT1-F1
#
_entry.id   AF-A0A6N2HMT1-F1
#
_cell.length_a   1.000
_cell.length_b   1.000
_cell.length_c   1.000
_cell.angle_alpha   90.00
_cell.angle_beta   90.00
_cell.angle_gamma   90.00
#
_symmetry.space_group_name_H-M   'P 1'
#
loop_
_entity.id
_entity.type
_entity.pdbx_description
1 polymer ?
#
loop_
_entity_poly.entity_id
_entity_poly.type
_entity_poly.pdbx_seq_one_letter_code
_entity_poly.pdbx_strand_id
1 'polypeptide(L)'
;MPYLIPSRTPLTPEQVERGFAYLLALQTGGGAAVAGRAEADPELAFVLLRLAENIVWPVTALDLEAELGADSFALDEVGCALLSALRDWARDSPTTAAPGIARSIIRFTVNVIPDPDHPDTADTLEAMRDEHLVLAHAMHSAPGTHH
;
A
#
# COMPACT_ATOMS: atom_id res chain seq x y z
N MET A 1 0.18 22.22 -11.07
CA MET A 1 0.25 22.39 -9.61
C MET A 1 1.03 21.19 -9.10
N PRO A 2 2.21 21.34 -8.47
CA PRO A 2 2.89 20.19 -7.91
C PRO A 2 2.00 19.65 -6.79
N TYR A 3 1.60 18.39 -6.91
CA TYR A 3 0.88 17.72 -5.84
C TYR A 3 1.83 17.61 -4.66
N LEU A 4 1.73 18.54 -3.71
CA LEU A 4 2.29 18.36 -2.38
C LEU A 4 1.75 17.02 -1.89
N ILE A 5 2.63 16.04 -1.67
CA ILE A 5 2.30 14.83 -0.93
C ILE A 5 1.62 15.32 0.34
N PRO A 6 0.31 15.06 0.55
CA PRO A 6 -0.33 15.49 1.78
C PRO A 6 0.49 14.88 2.92
N SER A 7 0.96 15.70 3.85
CA SER A 7 1.67 15.23 5.04
C SER A 7 0.72 14.30 5.79
N ARG A 8 0.90 13.00 5.57
CA ARG A 8 0.08 11.97 6.17
C ARG A 8 0.84 11.42 7.35
N THR A 9 0.13 11.16 8.44
CA THR A 9 0.70 10.42 9.57
C THR A 9 1.28 9.11 9.05
N PRO A 10 2.58 8.87 9.26
CA PRO A 10 3.22 7.61 8.87
C PRO A 10 2.53 6.44 9.55
N LEU A 11 2.51 5.27 8.89
CA LEU A 11 2.06 4.05 9.53
C LEU A 11 3.07 3.64 10.61
N THR A 12 2.57 3.20 11.77
CA THR A 12 3.45 2.64 12.80
C THR A 12 4.03 1.29 12.33
N PRO A 13 5.16 0.84 12.88
CA PRO A 13 5.72 -0.47 12.55
C PRO A 13 4.70 -1.62 12.73
N GLU A 14 3.86 -1.57 13.77
CA GLU A 14 2.82 -2.57 14.01
C GLU A 14 1.73 -2.55 12.94
N GLN A 15 1.37 -1.37 12.43
CA GLN A 15 0.39 -1.26 11.34
C GLN A 15 0.97 -1.79 10.03
N VAL A 16 2.24 -1.50 9.74
CA VAL A 16 2.95 -2.07 8.58
C VAL A 16 2.96 -3.59 8.66
N GLU A 17 3.46 -4.15 9.77
CA GLU A 17 3.53 -5.60 10.00
C GLU A 17 2.16 -6.25 9.84
N ARG A 18 1.13 -5.66 10.46
CA ARG A 18 -0.25 -6.16 10.41
C ARG A 18 -0.79 -6.21 8.98
N GLY A 19 -0.60 -5.15 8.20
CA GLY A 19 -1.08 -5.08 6.83
C GLY A 19 -0.37 -6.07 5.92
N PHE A 20 0.96 -6.14 5.96
CA PHE A 20 1.73 -7.10 5.17
C PHE A 20 1.47 -8.56 5.57
N ALA A 21 1.30 -8.86 6.86
CA ALA A 21 0.90 -10.19 7.32
C ALA A 21 -0.47 -10.61 6.74
N TYR A 22 -1.40 -9.67 6.55
CA TYR A 22 -2.67 -9.94 5.88
C TYR A 22 -2.49 -10.20 4.37
N LEU A 23 -1.67 -9.40 3.69
CA LEU A 23 -1.35 -9.58 2.26
C LEU A 23 -0.72 -10.95 1.99
N LEU A 24 0.29 -11.33 2.78
CA LEU A 24 0.99 -12.61 2.66
C LEU A 24 0.07 -13.81 2.93
N ALA A 25 -0.76 -13.73 3.97
CA ALA A 25 -1.74 -14.78 4.27
C ALA A 25 -2.79 -14.94 3.16
N LEU A 26 -3.18 -13.84 2.52
CA LEU A 26 -4.11 -13.88 1.40
C LEU A 26 -3.45 -14.46 0.14
N GLN A 27 -2.21 -14.06 -0.16
CA GLN A 27 -1.44 -14.53 -1.31
C GLN A 27 -1.17 -16.04 -1.25
N THR A 28 -0.88 -16.57 -0.07
CA THR A 28 -0.59 -18.00 0.16
C THR A 28 -1.82 -18.90 0.23
N GLY A 29 -3.03 -18.37 -0.06
CA GLY A 29 -4.25 -19.15 -0.18
C GLY A 29 -5.09 -19.28 1.10
N GLY A 30 -4.81 -18.49 2.14
CA GLY A 30 -5.52 -18.49 3.42
C GLY A 30 -6.94 -17.89 3.42
N GLY A 31 -7.66 -17.88 2.30
CA GLY A 31 -8.84 -17.05 2.07
C GLY A 31 -9.93 -17.09 3.16
N ALA A 32 -10.25 -18.27 3.70
CA ALA A 32 -11.27 -18.42 4.76
C ALA A 32 -10.78 -17.88 6.12
N ALA A 33 -9.52 -18.12 6.49
CA ALA A 33 -8.93 -17.60 7.73
C ALA A 33 -8.74 -16.08 7.66
N VAL A 34 -8.44 -15.57 6.48
CA VAL A 34 -8.23 -14.15 6.17
C VAL A 34 -9.56 -13.37 6.20
N ALA A 35 -10.67 -13.98 5.76
CA ALA A 35 -12.01 -13.37 5.87
C ALA A 35 -12.41 -13.12 7.33
N GLY A 36 -12.27 -14.12 8.21
CA GLY A 36 -12.57 -13.97 9.64
C GLY A 36 -11.69 -12.94 10.34
N ARG A 37 -10.43 -12.77 9.90
CA ARG A 37 -9.52 -11.74 10.41
C ARG A 37 -9.95 -10.32 10.01
N ALA A 38 -10.46 -10.14 8.80
CA ALA A 38 -10.97 -8.84 8.35
C ALA A 38 -12.24 -8.42 9.07
N GLU A 39 -13.12 -9.36 9.42
CA GLU A 39 -14.31 -9.06 10.21
C GLU A 39 -13.97 -8.71 11.67
N ALA A 40 -12.91 -9.32 12.22
CA ALA A 40 -12.48 -9.10 13.59
C ALA A 40 -11.65 -7.82 13.81
N ASP A 41 -11.11 -7.22 12.73
CA ASP A 41 -10.23 -6.05 12.81
C ASP A 41 -10.83 -4.85 12.04
N PRO A 42 -11.53 -3.93 12.73
CA PRO A 42 -12.17 -2.79 12.10
C PRO A 42 -11.18 -1.76 11.51
N GLU A 43 -9.91 -1.78 11.92
CA GLU A 43 -8.89 -0.86 11.40
C GLU A 43 -8.18 -1.40 10.15
N LEU A 44 -8.32 -2.68 9.84
CA LEU A 44 -7.55 -3.33 8.79
C LEU A 44 -7.77 -2.68 7.42
N ALA A 45 -9.02 -2.32 7.08
CA ALA A 45 -9.32 -1.65 5.82
C ALA A 45 -8.61 -0.30 5.70
N PHE A 46 -8.53 0.45 6.80
CA PHE A 46 -7.79 1.71 6.86
C PHE A 46 -6.29 1.46 6.68
N VAL A 47 -5.69 0.51 7.41
CA VAL A 47 -4.27 0.17 7.29
C VAL A 47 -3.92 -0.26 5.87
N LEU A 48 -4.74 -1.11 5.25
CA LEU A 48 -4.54 -1.56 3.87
C LEU A 48 -4.67 -0.42 2.87
N LEU A 49 -5.61 0.51 3.06
CA LEU A 49 -5.72 1.69 2.23
C LEU A 49 -4.48 2.58 2.33
N ARG A 50 -3.95 2.78 3.53
CA ARG A 50 -2.69 3.53 3.75
C ARG A 50 -1.50 2.83 3.10
N LEU A 51 -1.43 1.50 3.15
CA LEU A 51 -0.42 0.72 2.44
C LEU A 51 -0.56 0.85 0.92
N ALA A 52 -1.77 0.76 0.38
CA ALA A 52 -2.02 0.98 -1.05
C ALA A 52 -1.49 2.34 -1.49
N GLU A 53 -1.72 3.39 -0.71
CA GLU A 53 -1.16 4.71 -0.99
C GLU A 53 0.36 4.73 -0.98
N ASN A 54 1.00 4.10 0.01
CA ASN A 54 2.45 4.07 0.14
C ASN A 54 3.14 3.22 -0.96
N ILE A 55 2.40 2.30 -1.59
CA ILE A 55 2.91 1.41 -2.65
C ILE A 55 2.64 2.00 -4.04
N VAL A 56 1.42 2.46 -4.28
CA VAL A 56 1.00 2.97 -5.60
C VAL A 56 1.67 4.30 -5.88
N TRP A 57 1.65 5.23 -4.93
CA TRP A 57 2.09 6.61 -5.17
C TRP A 57 3.55 6.71 -5.64
N PRO A 58 4.55 6.07 -5.00
CA PRO A 58 5.94 6.20 -5.44
C PRO A 58 6.20 5.68 -6.86
N VAL A 59 5.36 4.75 -7.34
CA VAL A 59 5.52 4.11 -8.64
C VAL A 59 4.74 4.85 -9.73
N THR A 60 3.62 5.48 -9.37
CA THR A 60 2.74 6.11 -10.36
C THR A 60 2.88 7.62 -10.44
N ALA A 61 3.26 8.28 -9.35
CA ALA A 61 3.28 9.74 -9.32
C ALA A 61 4.27 10.33 -10.33
N LEU A 62 3.87 11.42 -10.98
CA LEU A 62 4.79 12.14 -11.88
C LEU A 62 6.03 12.63 -11.14
N ASP A 63 7.19 12.15 -11.60
CA ASP A 63 8.47 12.77 -11.28
C ASP A 63 8.74 13.91 -12.27
N LEU A 64 8.47 15.14 -11.84
CA LEU A 64 8.66 16.33 -12.67
C LEU A 64 10.13 16.62 -13.02
N GLU A 65 11.07 15.93 -12.37
CA GLU A 65 12.50 16.02 -12.67
C GLU A 65 12.93 15.02 -13.76
N ALA A 66 12.08 14.05 -14.10
CA ALA A 66 12.31 13.07 -15.15
C ALA A 66 11.87 13.57 -16.55
N GLU A 67 12.30 12.87 -17.60
CA GLU A 67 11.79 13.09 -18.95
C GLU A 67 10.34 12.57 -19.04
N LEU A 68 9.38 13.49 -19.12
CA LEU A 68 7.95 13.16 -19.08
C LEU A 68 7.42 12.80 -20.47
N GLY A 69 6.83 11.60 -20.57
CA GLY A 69 6.08 11.15 -21.73
C GLY A 69 4.57 11.04 -21.48
N ALA A 70 3.80 10.81 -22.53
CA ALA A 70 2.35 10.55 -22.41
C ALA A 70 2.04 9.37 -21.47
N ASP A 71 2.91 8.36 -21.45
CA ASP A 71 2.78 7.19 -20.58
C ASP A 71 2.97 7.55 -19.10
N SER A 72 3.85 8.52 -18.78
CA SER A 72 4.04 9.02 -17.41
C SER A 72 2.76 9.68 -16.89
N PHE A 73 2.11 10.52 -17.71
CA PHE A 73 0.82 11.15 -17.36
C PHE A 73 -0.30 10.12 -17.21
N ALA A 74 -0.34 9.12 -18.10
CA ALA A 74 -1.33 8.05 -18.01
C ALA A 74 -1.14 7.22 -16.73
N LEU A 75 0.11 6.93 -16.34
CA LEU A 75 0.41 6.17 -15.14
C LEU A 75 0.02 6.93 -13.86
N ASP A 76 0.30 8.24 -13.80
CA ASP A 76 -0.09 9.12 -12.68
C ASP A 76 -1.61 9.17 -12.49
N GLU A 77 -2.34 9.34 -13.60
CA GLU A 77 -3.81 9.36 -13.57
C GLU A 77 -4.37 7.98 -13.16
N VAL A 78 -3.78 6.88 -13.64
CA VAL A 78 -4.17 5.52 -13.22
C VAL A 78 -3.95 5.31 -11.73
N GLY A 79 -2.82 5.78 -11.18
CA GLY A 79 -2.54 5.73 -9.75
C GLY A 79 -3.57 6.53 -8.94
N CYS A 80 -3.88 7.75 -9.38
CA CYS A 80 -4.89 8.60 -8.75
C CYS A 80 -6.29 7.98 -8.80
N ALA A 81 -6.70 7.43 -9.94
CA ALA A 81 -7.99 6.77 -10.13
C ALA A 81 -8.13 5.52 -9.26
N LEU A 82 -7.09 4.67 -9.23
CA LEU A 82 -7.06 3.47 -8.39
C LEU A 82 -7.22 3.84 -6.91
N LEU A 83 -6.41 4.76 -6.40
CA LEU A 83 -6.47 5.16 -4.99
C LEU A 83 -7.81 5.80 -4.64
N SER A 84 -8.41 6.56 -5.55
CA SER A 84 -9.76 7.13 -5.34
C SER A 84 -10.82 6.04 -5.27
N ALA A 85 -10.79 5.07 -6.18
CA ALA A 85 -11.70 3.92 -6.16
C ALA A 85 -11.56 3.10 -4.87
N LEU A 86 -10.35 2.88 -4.37
CA LEU A 86 -10.12 2.17 -3.12
C LEU A 86 -10.65 2.94 -1.90
N ARG A 87 -10.53 4.28 -1.90
CA ARG A 87 -11.10 5.13 -0.83
C ARG A 87 -12.62 5.10 -0.82
N ASP A 88 -13.24 5.21 -1.99
CA ASP A 88 -14.70 5.15 -2.10
C ASP A 88 -15.21 3.74 -1.74
N TRP A 89 -14.50 2.69 -2.16
CA TRP A 89 -14.84 1.32 -1.76
C TRP A 89 -14.72 1.12 -0.23
N ALA A 90 -13.66 1.65 0.39
CA ALA A 90 -13.51 1.60 1.85
C ALA A 90 -14.65 2.31 2.59
N ARG A 91 -15.16 3.41 2.03
CA ARG A 91 -16.28 4.18 2.57
C ARG A 91 -17.61 3.44 2.39
N ASP A 92 -17.87 2.91 1.20
CA ASP A 92 -19.20 2.47 0.79
C ASP A 92 -19.45 0.98 1.04
N SER A 93 -18.40 0.16 1.22
CA SER A 93 -18.55 -1.29 1.45
C SER A 93 -17.54 -1.82 2.49
N PRO A 94 -17.64 -1.37 3.76
CA PRO A 94 -16.66 -1.66 4.81
C PRO A 94 -16.43 -3.16 5.05
N THR A 95 -17.46 -4.00 4.89
CA THR A 95 -17.36 -5.46 5.05
C THR A 95 -16.51 -6.14 3.98
N THR A 96 -16.37 -5.53 2.80
CA THR A 96 -15.59 -6.08 1.68
C THR A 96 -14.29 -5.32 1.41
N ALA A 97 -14.13 -4.15 2.05
CA ALA A 97 -13.05 -3.23 1.79
C ALA A 97 -11.67 -3.86 2.03
N ALA A 98 -11.43 -4.46 3.20
CA ALA A 98 -10.14 -5.07 3.52
C ALA A 98 -9.69 -6.15 2.51
N PRO A 99 -10.47 -7.22 2.25
CA PRO A 99 -10.07 -8.21 1.26
C PRO A 99 -10.01 -7.65 -0.16
N GLY A 100 -10.87 -6.68 -0.51
CA GLY A 100 -10.87 -6.01 -1.81
C GLY A 100 -9.61 -5.18 -2.08
N ILE A 101 -9.22 -4.35 -1.11
CA ILE A 101 -8.01 -3.53 -1.16
C ILE A 101 -6.78 -4.42 -1.18
N ALA A 102 -6.72 -5.45 -0.33
CA ALA A 102 -5.59 -6.39 -0.30
C ALA A 102 -5.35 -7.07 -1.66
N ARG A 103 -6.42 -7.59 -2.29
CA ARG A 103 -6.31 -8.16 -3.66
C ARG A 103 -5.86 -7.13 -4.68
N SER A 104 -6.30 -5.89 -4.53
CA SER A 104 -5.92 -4.81 -5.45
C SER A 104 -4.43 -4.46 -5.31
N ILE A 105 -3.90 -4.40 -4.09
CA ILE A 105 -2.46 -4.22 -3.81
C ILE A 105 -1.66 -5.36 -4.43
N ILE A 106 -2.01 -6.62 -4.12
CA ILE A 106 -1.32 -7.80 -4.66
C ILE A 106 -1.28 -7.75 -6.19
N ARG A 107 -2.43 -7.48 -6.82
CA ARG A 107 -2.52 -7.39 -8.28
C ARG A 107 -1.71 -6.23 -8.84
N PHE A 108 -1.68 -5.09 -8.16
CA PHE A 108 -0.85 -3.96 -8.57
C PHE A 108 0.63 -4.31 -8.51
N THR A 109 1.11 -4.86 -7.40
CA THR A 109 2.50 -5.30 -7.22
C THR A 109 2.93 -6.25 -8.33
N VAL A 110 2.15 -7.31 -8.61
CA VAL A 110 2.49 -8.29 -9.65
C VAL A 110 2.57 -7.69 -11.07
N ASN A 111 1.69 -6.75 -11.39
CA ASN A 111 1.57 -6.25 -12.78
C ASN A 111 2.36 -4.97 -13.05
N VAL A 112 2.67 -4.18 -12.03
CA VAL A 112 3.26 -2.84 -12.17
C VAL A 112 4.65 -2.75 -11.53
N ILE A 113 4.91 -3.54 -10.48
CA ILE A 113 6.20 -3.63 -9.80
C ILE A 113 6.75 -5.06 -9.93
N PRO A 114 6.88 -5.64 -11.13
CA PRO A 114 7.48 -6.96 -11.25
C PRO A 114 8.96 -6.83 -10.86
N ASP A 115 9.34 -7.55 -9.81
CA ASP A 115 10.74 -7.69 -9.44
C ASP A 115 11.35 -8.81 -10.31
N PRO A 116 12.31 -8.49 -11.21
CA PRO A 116 12.93 -9.50 -12.05
C PRO A 116 13.76 -10.51 -11.24
N ASP A 117 14.18 -10.18 -10.02
CA ASP A 117 14.95 -11.03 -9.13
C ASP A 117 14.06 -11.85 -8.19
N HIS A 118 12.79 -11.49 -8.02
CA HIS A 118 11.80 -12.18 -7.18
C HIS A 118 10.54 -12.54 -7.97
N PRO A 119 10.53 -13.64 -8.76
CA PRO A 119 9.38 -14.05 -9.55
C PRO A 119 8.19 -14.50 -8.69
N ASP A 120 8.40 -14.80 -7.41
CA ASP A 120 7.33 -15.08 -6.47
C ASP A 120 6.80 -13.79 -5.83
N THR A 121 5.48 -13.60 -5.92
CA THR A 121 4.78 -12.45 -5.34
C THR A 121 4.91 -12.43 -3.81
N ALA A 122 5.02 -13.59 -3.16
CA ALA A 122 5.21 -13.64 -1.72
C ALA A 122 6.55 -13.01 -1.33
N ASP A 123 7.64 -13.39 -2.00
CA ASP A 123 8.96 -12.83 -1.77
C ASP A 123 8.99 -11.31 -2.03
N THR A 124 8.35 -10.83 -3.10
CA THR A 124 8.22 -9.37 -3.34
C THR A 124 7.51 -8.66 -2.20
N LEU A 125 6.40 -9.22 -1.69
CA LEU A 125 5.67 -8.64 -0.58
C LEU A 125 6.45 -8.67 0.74
N GLU A 126 7.30 -9.68 0.96
CA GLU A 126 8.21 -9.75 2.11
C GLU A 126 9.30 -8.68 2.02
N ALA A 127 9.93 -8.50 0.86
CA ALA A 127 10.91 -7.45 0.65
C ALA A 127 10.30 -6.05 0.88
N MET A 128 9.13 -5.79 0.31
CA MET A 128 8.38 -4.54 0.52
C MET A 128 8.05 -4.34 2.01
N ARG A 129 7.62 -5.38 2.73
CA ARG A 129 7.37 -5.29 4.18
C ARG A 129 8.60 -4.79 4.91
N ASP A 130 9.75 -5.40 4.64
CA ASP A 130 10.99 -5.11 5.35
C ASP A 130 11.44 -3.66 5.09
N GLU A 131 11.32 -3.17 3.86
CA GLU A 131 11.57 -1.77 3.50
C GLU A 131 10.61 -0.81 4.24
N HIS A 132 9.31 -1.09 4.21
CA HIS A 132 8.31 -0.27 4.89
C HIS A 132 8.48 -0.27 6.41
N LEU A 133 8.94 -1.37 7.00
CA LEU A 133 9.28 -1.44 8.42
C LEU A 133 10.47 -0.56 8.76
N VAL A 134 11.53 -0.58 7.96
CA VAL A 134 12.70 0.30 8.16
C VAL A 134 12.26 1.76 8.13
N LEU A 135 11.44 2.15 7.15
CA LEU A 135 10.89 3.51 7.05
C LEU A 135 10.02 3.88 8.26
N ALA A 136 9.12 2.99 8.68
CA ALA A 136 8.25 3.22 9.83
C ALA A 136 9.06 3.41 11.11
N HIS A 137 10.08 2.57 11.35
CA HIS A 137 10.97 2.74 12.50
C HIS A 137 11.72 4.06 12.47
N ALA A 138 12.24 4.48 11.31
CA ALA A 138 12.95 5.75 11.18
C ALA A 138 12.05 6.96 11.52
N MET A 139 10.80 6.96 11.05
CA MET A 139 9.86 8.07 11.28
C MET A 139 9.36 8.14 12.73
N HIS A 140 9.30 7.01 13.44
CA HIS A 140 8.82 6.95 14.83
C HIS A 140 9.96 6.96 15.87
N SER A 141 11.20 6.73 15.44
CA SER A 141 12.39 6.82 16.31
C SER A 141 12.99 8.23 16.37
N ALA A 142 12.51 9.18 15.54
CA ALA A 142 12.92 10.58 15.60
C ALA A 142 12.46 11.21 16.93
N PRO A 143 13.35 11.53 17.87
CA PRO A 143 12.99 12.24 19.09
C PRO A 143 12.72 13.70 18.74
N GLY A 144 11.70 14.29 19.33
CA GLY A 144 11.56 15.75 19.35
C GLY A 144 12.80 16.37 20.00
N THR A 145 13.73 16.89 19.20
CA THR A 145 14.73 17.85 19.65
C THR A 145 14.02 19.18 19.88
N HIS A 146 13.31 19.27 21.00
CA HIS A 146 13.03 20.55 21.64
C HIS A 146 14.34 21.05 22.26
N HIS A 147 14.86 22.15 21.73
CA HIS A 147 15.78 23.03 22.44
C HIS A 147 15.25 24.46 22.38
#